data_AF-A0A9W9SKP4-F1
#
_entry.id   AF-A0A9W9SKP4-F1
#
_cell.length_a   1.000
_cell.length_b   1.000
_cell.length_c   1.000
_cell.angle_alpha   90.00
_cell.angle_beta   90.00
_cell.angle_gamma   90.00
#
_symmetry.space_group_name_H-M   'P 1'
#
loop_
_entity.id
_entity.type
_entity.pdbx_description
1 polymer ?
#
loop_
_entity_poly.entity_id
_entity_poly.type
_entity_poly.pdbx_seq_one_letter_code
_entity_poly.pdbx_strand_id
1 'polypeptide(L)'
;MIPILVGMMLGLFLQGIGTTTFGYYAPFMIFASVCMPIAAGLMTTYNLHSSLAEIILYSGFVGFSGGIGFQGPQAAMQTTLSTADVNLGIGVILFGQSMGPAVFIAIAQVIFTNELSSSLRNVIPGLSPAYIEEHGLGDIVNGLPAEQLGEVLKGIDRGLTLTWYLPVALACTTIVGSLLIEWRSVKQKQP
;
A
#
# COMPACT_ATOMS: atom_id res chain seq x y z
N MET A 1 10.25 -5.36 -5.50
CA MET A 1 10.15 -3.98 -6.06
C MET A 1 9.89 -3.98 -7.56
N ILE A 2 10.71 -4.65 -8.39
CA ILE A 2 10.52 -4.71 -9.86
C ILE A 2 9.09 -5.08 -10.28
N PRO A 3 8.45 -6.13 -9.70
CA PRO A 3 7.09 -6.50 -10.11
C PRO A 3 6.06 -5.40 -9.83
N ILE A 4 6.20 -4.68 -8.72
CA ILE A 4 5.32 -3.59 -8.31
C ILE A 4 5.39 -2.46 -9.34
N LEU A 5 6.59 -2.06 -9.75
CA LEU A 5 6.79 -0.99 -10.72
C LEU A 5 6.19 -1.35 -12.08
N VAL A 6 6.43 -2.57 -12.55
CA VAL A 6 5.85 -3.07 -13.82
C VAL A 6 4.32 -3.08 -13.75
N GLY A 7 3.76 -3.61 -12.66
CA GLY A 7 2.32 -3.59 -12.42
C GLY A 7 1.75 -2.17 -12.42
N MET A 8 2.41 -1.25 -11.71
CA MET A 8 2.01 0.16 -11.62
C MET A 8 2.03 0.84 -12.97
N MET A 9 3.06 0.64 -13.79
CA MET A 9 3.12 1.19 -15.13
C MET A 9 1.96 0.67 -15.99
N LEU A 10 1.69 -0.64 -15.97
CA LEU A 10 0.56 -1.22 -16.70
C LEU A 10 -0.77 -0.64 -16.24
N GLY A 11 -0.97 -0.49 -14.93
CA GLY A 11 -2.17 0.12 -14.34
C GLY A 11 -2.36 1.57 -14.77
N LEU A 12 -1.29 2.37 -14.77
CA LEU A 12 -1.33 3.78 -15.22
C LEU A 12 -1.68 3.89 -16.71
N PHE A 13 -1.12 3.02 -17.56
CA PHE A 13 -1.45 2.97 -18.98
C PHE A 13 -2.93 2.64 -19.21
N LEU A 14 -3.44 1.62 -18.53
CA LEU A 14 -4.85 1.23 -18.60
C LEU A 14 -5.78 2.33 -18.11
N GLN A 15 -5.42 2.99 -17.01
CA GLN A 15 -6.17 4.12 -16.50
C GLN A 15 -6.19 5.29 -17.49
N GLY A 16 -5.04 5.65 -18.06
CA GLY A 16 -4.92 6.76 -19.00
C GLY A 16 -5.69 6.52 -20.30
N ILE A 17 -5.56 5.33 -20.89
CA ILE A 17 -6.34 4.92 -22.06
C ILE A 17 -7.83 4.91 -21.71
N GLY A 18 -8.18 4.27 -20.60
CA GLY A 18 -9.56 4.12 -20.13
C GLY A 18 -10.25 5.46 -19.87
N THR A 19 -9.59 6.40 -19.18
CA THR A 19 -10.13 7.74 -18.94
C THR A 19 -10.24 8.55 -20.22
N THR A 20 -9.31 8.41 -21.16
CA THR A 20 -9.37 9.08 -22.47
C THR A 20 -10.53 8.53 -23.32
N THR A 21 -10.73 7.21 -23.33
CA THR A 21 -11.79 6.55 -24.12
C THR A 21 -13.18 6.74 -23.51
N PHE A 22 -13.35 6.46 -22.21
CA PHE A 22 -14.65 6.52 -21.54
C PHE A 22 -15.03 7.92 -21.05
N GLY A 23 -14.07 8.80 -20.79
CA GLY A 23 -14.34 10.17 -20.32
C GLY A 23 -14.80 10.26 -18.87
N TYR A 24 -14.69 9.19 -18.08
CA TYR A 24 -15.03 9.16 -16.65
C TYR A 24 -13.90 8.48 -15.86
N TYR A 25 -13.41 9.14 -14.80
CA TYR A 25 -12.41 8.58 -13.88
C TYR A 25 -13.04 7.76 -12.75
N ALA A 26 -14.30 8.02 -12.40
CA ALA A 26 -15.04 7.34 -11.33
C ALA A 26 -15.04 5.80 -11.42
N PRO A 27 -15.33 5.15 -12.58
CA PRO A 27 -15.35 3.68 -12.65
C PRO A 27 -13.96 3.05 -12.42
N PHE A 28 -12.89 3.72 -12.84
CA PHE A 28 -11.52 3.25 -12.60
C PHE A 28 -11.11 3.40 -11.13
N MET A 29 -11.52 4.48 -10.47
CA MET A 29 -11.26 4.69 -9.04
C MET A 29 -11.98 3.65 -8.17
N ILE A 30 -13.21 3.31 -8.51
CA ILE A 30 -13.97 2.26 -7.80
C ILE A 30 -13.31 0.90 -8.02
N PHE A 31 -12.94 0.57 -9.27
CA PHE A 31 -12.23 -0.68 -9.57
C PHE A 31 -10.92 -0.79 -8.79
N ALA A 32 -10.11 0.28 -8.77
CA ALA A 32 -8.87 0.32 -7.98
C ALA A 32 -9.15 0.17 -6.48
N SER A 33 -10.19 0.81 -5.95
CA SER A 33 -10.53 0.75 -4.53
C SER A 33 -11.03 -0.62 -4.08
N VAL A 34 -11.59 -1.43 -4.98
CA VAL A 34 -11.95 -2.83 -4.69
C VAL A 34 -10.74 -3.76 -4.88
N CYS A 35 -9.92 -3.53 -5.91
CA CYS A 35 -8.75 -4.36 -6.17
C CYS A 35 -7.63 -4.17 -5.12
N MET A 36 -7.46 -2.97 -4.57
CA MET A 36 -6.41 -2.64 -3.59
C MET A 36 -6.52 -3.46 -2.28
N PRO A 37 -7.67 -3.55 -1.60
CA PRO A 37 -7.81 -4.39 -0.40
C PRO A 37 -7.70 -5.89 -0.73
N ILE A 38 -8.12 -6.33 -1.92
CA ILE A 38 -7.90 -7.72 -2.36
C ILE A 38 -6.40 -7.99 -2.54
N ALA A 39 -5.67 -7.08 -3.18
CA ALA A 39 -4.23 -7.20 -3.41
C ALA A 39 -3.44 -7.15 -2.10
N ALA A 40 -3.80 -6.24 -1.19
CA ALA A 40 -3.21 -6.14 0.14
C ALA A 40 -3.53 -7.40 0.99
N GLY A 41 -4.75 -7.92 0.91
CA GLY A 41 -5.12 -9.18 1.57
C GLY A 41 -4.34 -10.37 1.03
N LEU A 42 -4.08 -10.42 -0.27
CA LEU A 42 -3.28 -11.48 -0.88
C LEU A 42 -1.81 -11.45 -0.40
N MET A 43 -1.27 -10.26 -0.10
CA MET A 43 0.05 -10.15 0.54
C MET A 43 0.05 -10.73 1.96
N THR A 44 -1.07 -10.70 2.70
CA THR A 44 -1.13 -11.33 4.03
C THR A 44 -0.98 -12.86 4.00
N THR A 45 -1.15 -13.48 2.82
CA THR A 45 -1.00 -14.92 2.62
C THR A 45 0.45 -15.34 2.32
N TYR A 46 1.42 -14.41 2.34
CA TYR A 46 2.82 -14.78 2.19
C TYR A 46 3.20 -15.78 3.28
N ASN A 47 3.79 -16.89 2.84
CA ASN A 47 4.30 -17.93 3.71
C ASN A 47 5.81 -18.08 3.46
N LEU A 48 6.56 -18.63 4.42
CA LEU A 48 7.99 -18.90 4.27
C LEU A 48 8.31 -19.82 3.06
N HIS A 49 7.33 -20.55 2.55
CA HIS A 49 7.43 -21.41 1.37
C HIS A 49 6.81 -20.83 0.09
N SER A 50 6.37 -19.56 0.10
CA SER A 50 5.76 -18.95 -1.07
C SER A 50 6.71 -18.97 -2.27
N SER A 51 6.17 -19.39 -3.41
CA SER A 51 6.93 -19.46 -4.65
C SER A 51 7.28 -18.06 -5.15
N LEU A 52 8.41 -17.93 -5.84
CA LEU A 52 8.79 -16.69 -6.52
C LEU A 52 7.69 -16.17 -7.45
N ALA A 53 6.93 -17.07 -8.06
CA ALA A 53 5.80 -16.73 -8.92
C ALA A 53 4.67 -16.01 -8.16
N GLU A 54 4.31 -16.48 -6.97
CA GLU A 54 3.30 -15.84 -6.12
C GLU A 54 3.76 -14.45 -5.68
N ILE A 55 5.03 -14.31 -5.27
CA ILE A 55 5.60 -13.01 -4.88
C ILE A 55 5.55 -12.02 -6.03
N ILE A 56 5.89 -12.46 -7.25
CA ILE A 56 5.84 -11.62 -8.45
C ILE A 56 4.39 -11.23 -8.78
N LEU A 57 3.47 -12.19 -8.76
CA LEU A 57 2.05 -11.96 -9.08
C LEU A 57 1.38 -11.04 -8.07
N TYR A 58 1.55 -11.29 -6.77
CA TYR A 58 0.91 -10.51 -5.71
C TYR A 58 1.47 -9.09 -5.67
N SER A 59 2.81 -8.94 -5.74
CA SER A 59 3.46 -7.64 -5.82
C SER A 59 3.07 -6.88 -7.09
N GLY A 60 3.00 -7.56 -8.24
CA GLY A 60 2.54 -6.98 -9.50
C GLY A 60 1.09 -6.51 -9.43
N PHE A 61 0.22 -7.28 -8.78
CA PHE A 61 -1.20 -6.94 -8.60
C PHE A 61 -1.41 -5.75 -7.66
N VAL A 62 -0.60 -5.64 -6.60
CA VAL A 62 -0.56 -4.44 -5.74
C VAL A 62 -0.10 -3.21 -6.53
N GLY A 63 0.96 -3.35 -7.33
CA GLY A 63 1.40 -2.28 -8.23
C GLY A 63 0.31 -1.86 -9.20
N PHE A 64 -0.35 -2.84 -9.84
CA PHE A 64 -1.41 -2.63 -10.81
C PHE A 64 -2.63 -1.91 -10.23
N SER A 65 -3.14 -2.38 -9.09
CA SER A 65 -4.27 -1.72 -8.41
C SER A 65 -3.91 -0.31 -7.96
N GLY A 66 -2.71 -0.10 -7.40
CA GLY A 66 -2.20 1.23 -7.05
C GLY A 66 -2.09 2.15 -8.27
N GLY A 67 -1.57 1.65 -9.40
CA GLY A 67 -1.42 2.39 -10.65
C GLY A 67 -2.74 2.85 -11.26
N ILE A 68 -3.79 2.02 -11.20
CA ILE A 68 -5.12 2.39 -11.73
C ILE A 68 -5.78 3.50 -10.91
N GLY A 69 -5.58 3.50 -9.59
CA GLY A 69 -6.16 4.51 -8.70
C GLY A 69 -5.38 5.83 -8.64
N PHE A 70 -4.11 5.82 -9.04
CA PHE A 70 -3.17 6.90 -8.72
C PHE A 70 -3.52 8.24 -9.37
N GLN A 71 -3.89 8.26 -10.66
CA GLN A 71 -4.22 9.53 -11.34
C GLN A 71 -5.69 9.95 -11.19
N GLY A 72 -6.54 9.12 -10.58
CA GLY A 72 -7.97 9.37 -10.45
C GLY A 72 -8.27 10.71 -9.76
N PRO A 73 -7.72 10.98 -8.56
CA PRO A 73 -7.92 12.24 -7.84
C PRO A 73 -7.42 13.47 -8.61
N GLN A 74 -6.27 13.37 -9.29
CA GLN A 74 -5.71 14.48 -10.07
C GLN A 74 -6.59 14.81 -11.28
N ALA A 75 -7.12 13.79 -11.96
CA ALA A 75 -8.09 13.98 -13.04
C ALA A 75 -9.41 14.58 -12.53
N ALA A 76 -9.87 14.18 -11.34
CA ALA A 76 -11.04 14.76 -10.70
C ALA A 76 -10.87 16.26 -10.42
N MET A 77 -9.75 16.68 -9.84
CA MET A 77 -9.50 18.11 -9.56
C MET A 77 -9.39 18.94 -10.83
N GLN A 78 -8.71 18.42 -11.85
CA GLN A 78 -8.59 19.10 -13.15
C GLN A 78 -9.93 19.30 -13.86
N THR A 79 -10.93 18.46 -13.56
CA THR A 79 -12.25 18.52 -14.21
C THR A 79 -13.32 19.24 -13.39
N THR A 80 -13.10 19.41 -12.08
CA THR A 80 -14.07 20.03 -11.17
C THR A 80 -13.74 21.47 -10.82
N LEU A 81 -12.46 21.87 -10.84
CA LEU A 81 -12.04 23.24 -10.53
C LEU A 81 -11.81 24.10 -11.77
N SER A 82 -11.93 25.42 -11.55
CA SER A 82 -11.56 26.43 -12.53
C SER A 82 -10.04 26.42 -12.78
N THR A 83 -9.59 26.80 -13.99
CA THR A 83 -8.17 26.81 -14.37
C THR A 83 -7.27 27.63 -13.42
N ALA A 84 -7.83 28.60 -12.69
CA ALA A 84 -7.11 29.37 -11.68
C ALA A 84 -6.81 28.55 -10.40
N ASP A 85 -7.72 27.65 -10.02
CA ASP A 85 -7.65 26.91 -8.74
C ASP A 85 -7.12 25.48 -8.90
N VAL A 86 -7.03 24.97 -10.13
CA VAL A 86 -6.53 23.60 -10.41
C VAL A 86 -5.15 23.35 -9.78
N ASN A 87 -4.22 24.29 -9.90
CA ASN A 87 -2.88 24.13 -9.33
C ASN A 87 -2.90 24.05 -7.80
N LEU A 88 -3.75 24.86 -7.15
CA LEU A 88 -3.92 24.83 -5.70
C LEU A 88 -4.55 23.49 -5.27
N GLY A 89 -5.55 23.02 -6.01
CA GLY A 89 -6.19 21.73 -5.80
C GLY A 89 -5.25 20.52 -5.94
N ILE A 90 -4.42 20.51 -6.98
CA ILE A 90 -3.38 19.48 -7.16
C ILE A 90 -2.37 19.52 -6.02
N GLY A 91 -1.99 20.72 -5.56
CA GLY A 91 -1.10 20.89 -4.40
C GLY A 91 -1.65 20.20 -3.14
N VAL A 92 -2.94 20.36 -2.86
CA VAL A 92 -3.60 19.69 -1.71
C VAL A 92 -3.59 18.17 -1.86
N ILE A 93 -3.82 17.65 -3.08
CA ILE A 93 -3.72 16.20 -3.34
C ILE A 93 -2.30 15.69 -3.11
N LEU A 94 -1.29 16.36 -3.65
CA LEU A 94 0.11 15.96 -3.51
C LEU A 94 0.56 16.00 -2.05
N PHE A 95 0.08 16.97 -1.29
CA PHE A 95 0.28 17.04 0.15
C PHE A 95 -0.29 15.79 0.85
N GLY A 96 -1.55 15.44 0.57
CA GLY A 96 -2.17 14.23 1.11
C GLY A 96 -1.45 12.95 0.69
N GLN A 97 -1.02 12.85 -0.57
CA GLN A 97 -0.27 11.71 -1.12
C GLN A 97 1.12 11.54 -0.48
N SER A 98 1.74 12.62 0.00
CA SER A 98 3.05 12.58 0.66
C SER A 98 2.93 12.36 2.16
N MET A 99 1.96 13.02 2.81
CA MET A 99 1.73 12.92 4.26
C MET A 99 1.11 11.60 4.68
N GLY A 100 0.14 11.08 3.92
CA GLY A 100 -0.55 9.84 4.25
C GLY A 100 0.43 8.68 4.48
N PRO A 101 1.24 8.31 3.47
CA PRO A 101 2.25 7.25 3.62
C PRO A 101 3.23 7.53 4.75
N ALA A 102 3.70 8.76 4.93
CA ALA A 102 4.66 9.10 5.99
C ALA A 102 4.13 8.78 7.39
N VAL A 103 2.87 9.16 7.68
CA VAL A 103 2.24 8.91 8.99
C VAL A 103 1.98 7.41 9.18
N PHE A 104 1.43 6.74 8.17
CA PHE A 104 1.09 5.32 8.30
C PHE A 104 2.30 4.39 8.31
N ILE A 105 3.40 4.75 7.62
CA ILE A 105 4.66 4.02 7.72
C ILE A 105 5.23 4.09 9.13
N ALA A 106 5.18 5.26 9.78
CA ALA A 106 5.62 5.39 11.17
C ALA A 106 4.77 4.52 12.13
N ILE A 107 3.45 4.50 11.95
CA ILE A 107 2.55 3.63 12.73
C ILE A 107 2.86 2.15 12.46
N ALA A 108 3.04 1.76 11.19
CA ALA A 108 3.37 0.39 10.80
C ALA A 108 4.68 -0.07 11.44
N GLN A 109 5.70 0.79 11.44
CA GLN A 109 6.99 0.53 12.10
C GLN A 109 6.80 0.30 13.60
N VAL A 110 6.04 1.16 14.28
CA VAL A 110 5.77 1.02 15.73
C VAL A 110 5.03 -0.27 16.04
N ILE A 111 4.01 -0.64 15.25
CA ILE A 111 3.28 -1.90 15.41
C ILE A 111 4.23 -3.08 15.21
N PHE A 112 5.01 -3.07 14.13
CA PHE A 112 5.96 -4.14 13.80
C PHE A 112 6.99 -4.34 14.91
N THR A 113 7.67 -3.28 15.36
CA THR A 113 8.71 -3.37 16.41
C THR A 113 8.12 -3.88 17.73
N ASN A 114 6.93 -3.42 18.13
CA ASN A 114 6.27 -3.86 19.35
C ASN A 114 5.84 -5.33 19.29
N GLU A 115 5.20 -5.74 18.19
CA GLU A 115 4.78 -7.13 17.99
C GLU A 115 5.96 -8.09 17.89
N LEU A 116 7.03 -7.66 17.23
CA LEU A 116 8.26 -8.42 17.11
C LEU A 116 8.95 -8.60 18.46
N SER A 117 9.07 -7.53 19.25
CA SER A 117 9.61 -7.61 20.62
C SER A 117 8.75 -8.55 21.49
N SER A 118 7.42 -8.44 21.41
CA SER A 118 6.49 -9.30 22.16
C SER A 118 6.60 -10.78 21.76
N SER A 119 6.63 -11.06 20.46
CA SER A 119 6.68 -12.43 19.91
C SER A 119 8.01 -13.11 20.18
N LEU A 120 9.11 -12.36 20.17
CA LEU A 120 10.45 -12.89 20.40
C LEU A 120 10.90 -12.85 21.86
N ARG A 121 10.13 -12.22 22.76
CA ARG A 121 10.45 -12.13 24.19
C ARG A 121 10.68 -13.49 24.85
N ASN A 122 9.97 -14.52 24.37
CA ASN A 122 10.08 -15.89 24.87
C ASN A 122 11.31 -16.65 24.31
N VAL A 123 11.84 -16.20 23.16
CA VAL A 123 12.97 -16.84 22.46
C VAL A 123 14.29 -16.16 22.82
N ILE A 124 14.27 -14.83 22.95
CA ILE A 124 15.42 -13.99 23.28
C ILE A 124 15.08 -13.16 24.53
N PRO A 125 15.44 -13.63 25.74
CA PRO A 125 15.16 -12.90 26.96
C PRO A 125 15.92 -11.56 26.96
N GLY A 126 15.19 -10.45 27.06
CA GLY A 126 15.75 -9.08 27.06
C GLY A 126 15.61 -8.32 25.74
N LEU A 127 14.99 -8.90 24.71
CA LEU A 127 14.74 -8.22 23.45
C LEU A 127 13.71 -7.09 23.64
N SER A 128 14.19 -5.84 23.68
CA SER A 128 13.36 -4.64 23.77
C SER A 128 13.14 -4.02 22.38
N PRO A 129 12.06 -3.25 22.19
CA PRO A 129 11.83 -2.51 20.94
C PRO A 129 13.02 -1.60 20.57
N ALA A 130 13.61 -0.94 21.56
CA ALA A 130 14.76 -0.06 21.38
C ALA A 130 16.00 -0.82 20.85
N TYR A 131 16.22 -2.05 21.32
CA TYR A 131 17.32 -2.88 20.84
C TYR A 131 17.15 -3.30 19.37
N ILE A 132 15.91 -3.60 18.95
CA ILE A 132 15.57 -3.93 17.56
C ILE A 132 15.78 -2.72 16.65
N GLU A 133 15.41 -1.52 17.10
CA GLU A 133 15.61 -0.29 16.34
C GLU A 133 17.10 0.07 16.18
N GLU A 134 17.92 -0.19 17.21
CA GLU A 134 19.34 0.15 17.20
C GLU A 134 20.20 -0.82 16.38
N HIS A 135 19.92 -2.13 16.47
CA HIS A 135 20.75 -3.17 15.83
C HIS A 135 20.16 -3.67 14.51
N GLY A 136 18.87 -3.45 14.26
CA GLY A 136 18.18 -3.96 13.09
C GLY A 136 17.89 -5.46 13.15
N LEU A 137 16.76 -5.86 12.59
CA LEU A 137 16.30 -7.25 12.63
C LEU A 137 17.25 -8.23 11.94
N GLY A 138 17.88 -7.81 10.84
CA GLY A 138 18.78 -8.66 10.06
C GLY A 138 20.01 -9.09 10.85
N ASP A 139 20.63 -8.18 11.60
CA ASP A 139 21.84 -8.48 12.38
C ASP A 139 21.51 -9.34 13.60
N ILE A 140 20.33 -9.13 14.20
CA ILE A 140 19.84 -9.98 15.30
C ILE A 140 19.61 -11.41 14.79
N VAL A 141 19.00 -11.58 13.62
CA VAL A 141 18.76 -12.92 13.03
C VAL A 141 20.06 -13.62 12.63
N ASN A 142 21.02 -12.88 12.06
CA ASN A 142 22.31 -13.43 11.65
C ASN A 142 23.21 -13.83 12.83
N GLY A 143 23.01 -13.24 14.01
CA GLY A 143 23.76 -13.53 15.23
C GLY A 143 23.26 -14.74 16.03
N LEU A 144 22.14 -15.35 15.65
CA LEU A 144 21.49 -16.40 16.44
C LEU A 144 21.88 -17.82 16.00
N PRO A 145 21.93 -18.79 16.94
CA PRO A 145 22.11 -20.20 16.62
C PRO A 145 20.99 -20.72 15.70
N ALA A 146 21.33 -21.62 14.78
CA ALA A 146 20.39 -22.19 13.80
C ALA A 146 19.15 -22.86 14.44
N GLU A 147 19.26 -23.32 15.68
CA GLU A 147 18.19 -23.95 16.47
C GLU A 147 17.09 -22.95 16.89
N GLN A 148 17.44 -21.68 17.09
CA GLN A 148 16.49 -20.61 17.45
C GLN A 148 15.92 -19.89 16.22
N LEU A 149 16.58 -20.03 15.07
CA LEU A 149 16.20 -19.36 13.82
C LEU A 149 14.75 -19.66 13.40
N GLY A 150 14.29 -20.91 13.60
CA GLY A 150 12.94 -21.32 13.24
C GLY A 150 11.84 -20.66 14.09
N GLU A 151 12.07 -20.46 15.39
CA GLU A 151 11.12 -19.75 16.25
C GLU A 151 11.16 -18.24 16.00
N VAL A 152 12.34 -17.69 15.72
CA VAL A 152 12.49 -16.27 15.35
C VAL A 152 11.77 -15.95 14.06
N LEU A 153 11.91 -16.81 13.03
CA LEU A 153 11.21 -16.67 11.76
C LEU A 153 9.68 -16.72 11.94
N LYS A 154 9.16 -17.57 12.83
CA LYS A 154 7.73 -17.59 13.16
C LYS A 154 7.26 -16.30 13.85
N GLY A 155 8.06 -15.75 14.76
CA GLY A 155 7.78 -14.47 15.41
C GLY A 155 7.76 -13.30 14.41
N ILE A 156 8.70 -13.30 13.47
CA ILE A 156 8.78 -12.31 12.38
C ILE A 156 7.56 -12.43 11.45
N ASP A 157 7.20 -13.64 11.03
CA ASP A 157 6.04 -13.92 10.20
C ASP A 157 4.74 -13.41 10.85
N ARG A 158 4.58 -13.65 12.16
CA ARG A 158 3.46 -13.14 12.94
C ARG A 158 3.41 -11.61 12.98
N GLY A 159 4.54 -10.95 13.24
CA GLY A 159 4.65 -9.49 13.25
C GLY A 159 4.39 -8.86 11.89
N LEU A 160 4.88 -9.47 10.80
CA LEU A 160 4.62 -9.05 9.44
C LEU A 160 3.14 -9.18 9.08
N THR A 161 2.50 -10.30 9.43
CA THR A 161 1.08 -10.54 9.15
C THR A 161 0.22 -9.48 9.84
N LEU A 162 0.49 -9.16 11.11
CA LEU A 162 -0.21 -8.10 11.83
C LEU A 162 0.00 -6.73 11.21
N THR A 163 1.23 -6.43 10.79
CA THR A 163 1.56 -5.16 10.14
C THR A 163 0.87 -5.03 8.78
N TRP A 164 0.66 -6.13 8.04
CA TRP A 164 -0.05 -6.12 6.77
C TRP A 164 -1.57 -5.96 6.89
N TYR A 165 -2.18 -6.22 8.06
CA TYR A 165 -3.59 -5.87 8.25
C TYR A 165 -3.85 -4.36 8.26
N LEU A 166 -2.87 -3.55 8.65
CA LEU A 166 -2.98 -2.09 8.63
C LEU A 166 -3.24 -1.53 7.22
N PRO A 167 -2.43 -1.80 6.19
CA PRO A 167 -2.71 -1.35 4.83
C PRO A 167 -3.99 -1.97 4.24
N VAL A 168 -4.39 -3.18 4.65
CA VAL A 168 -5.70 -3.75 4.27
C VAL A 168 -6.84 -2.91 4.81
N ALA A 169 -6.81 -2.56 6.10
CA ALA A 169 -7.83 -1.71 6.71
C ALA A 169 -7.88 -0.33 6.05
N LEU A 170 -6.72 0.27 5.75
CA LEU A 170 -6.64 1.53 5.03
C LEU A 170 -7.19 1.42 3.60
N ALA A 171 -6.88 0.34 2.88
CA ALA A 171 -7.42 0.08 1.55
C ALA A 171 -8.94 -0.16 1.57
N CYS A 172 -9.51 -0.66 2.67
CA CYS A 172 -10.96 -0.71 2.82
C CYS A 172 -11.56 0.70 3.03
N THR A 173 -10.87 1.59 3.75
CA THR A 173 -11.37 2.97 3.93
C THR A 173 -11.35 3.79 2.64
N THR A 174 -10.47 3.48 1.69
CA THR A 174 -10.47 4.17 0.38
C THR A 174 -11.70 3.84 -0.45
N ILE A 175 -12.38 2.70 -0.22
CA ILE A 175 -13.69 2.39 -0.83
C ILE A 175 -14.73 3.45 -0.44
N VAL A 176 -14.74 3.86 0.83
CA VAL A 176 -15.66 4.90 1.33
C VAL A 176 -15.33 6.25 0.68
N GLY A 177 -14.04 6.59 0.59
CA GLY A 177 -13.59 7.81 -0.09
C GLY A 177 -13.98 7.85 -1.57
N SER A 178 -13.82 6.74 -2.29
CA SER A 178 -14.17 6.64 -3.70
C SER A 178 -15.68 6.66 -3.96
N LEU A 179 -16.50 6.17 -3.02
CA LEU A 179 -17.96 6.27 -3.09
C LEU A 179 -18.48 7.69 -2.83
N LEU A 180 -17.74 8.50 -2.06
CA LEU A 180 -18.09 9.89 -1.75
C LEU A 180 -17.64 10.89 -2.84
N ILE A 181 -16.81 10.47 -3.80
CA ILE A 181 -16.33 11.34 -4.87
C ILE A 181 -17.47 11.66 -5.87
N GLU A 182 -17.62 12.94 -6.18
CA GLU A 182 -18.59 13.39 -7.20
C GLU A 182 -18.27 12.77 -8.56
N TRP A 183 -19.29 12.14 -9.15
CA TRP A 183 -19.21 11.55 -10.48
C TRP A 183 -19.27 12.65 -11.55
N ARG A 184 -18.15 13.32 -11.81
CA ARG A 184 -18.06 14.32 -12.89
C ARG A 184 -17.37 13.76 -14.13
N SER A 185 -17.89 14.10 -15.30
CA SER A 185 -17.33 13.68 -16.59
C SER A 185 -16.13 14.52 -16.97
N VAL A 186 -15.04 13.86 -17.37
CA VAL A 186 -13.87 14.47 -18.02
C VAL A 186 -14.22 15.02 -19.41
N LYS A 187 -15.32 14.53 -20.02
CA LYS A 187 -15.76 14.93 -21.35
C LYS A 187 -16.68 16.15 -21.39
N GLN A 188 -17.07 16.72 -20.25
CA GLN A 188 -17.81 17.99 -20.27
C GLN A 188 -16.84 19.17 -20.50
N LYS A 189 -16.47 19.38 -21.77
CA LYS A 189 -16.64 20.70 -22.40
C LYS A 189 -18.15 20.81 -22.68
N GLN A 190 -18.89 21.89 -22.49
CA GLN A 190 -18.66 23.34 -22.47
C GLN A 190 -20.06 23.95 -22.17
N PRO A 191 -20.24 25.25 -21.83
CA PRO A 191 -19.67 26.42 -22.51
C PRO A 191 -18.74 27.29 -21.67
#